data_AF-A0A353T3F8-F1
#
_entry.id   AF-A0A353T3F8-F1
#
_cell.length_a   1.000
_cell.length_b   1.000
_cell.length_c   1.000
_cell.angle_alpha   90.00
_cell.angle_beta   90.00
_cell.angle_gamma   90.00
#
_symmetry.space_group_name_H-M   'P 1'
#
loop_
_entity.id
_entity.type
_entity.pdbx_description
1 polymer ?
#
loop_
_entity_poly.entity_id
_entity_poly.type
_entity_poly.pdbx_seq_one_letter_code
_entity_poly.pdbx_strand_id
1 'polypeptide(L)'
;MSIIEEVYYNNLVYAIENGEDSQSAHAEQLQDKCLKNLKAVLNDSEKELFERYCDAQESVEEFTHYHIFAYALKLGILLMAEAFAGRKDITGERNHPETSILHKLFGGELNPAENIIPKDPRYRNVFQVIDEKESHLTEKLPPEEQKQLENLTILYLEAIYLDGSACFSHGFSLGASITSEAFADADKLMHKDY
;
A
#
# COMPACT_ATOMS: atom_id res chain seq x y z
N MET A 1 -11.49 2.41 15.56
CA MET A 1 -11.41 1.65 14.31
C MET A 1 -12.40 2.24 13.32
N SER A 2 -11.95 2.59 12.13
CA SER A 2 -12.76 2.97 10.97
C SER A 2 -13.28 1.71 10.25
N ILE A 3 -14.41 1.80 9.55
CA ILE A 3 -14.92 0.70 8.71
C ILE A 3 -13.87 0.26 7.67
N ILE A 4 -13.08 1.21 7.13
CA ILE A 4 -12.01 0.88 6.17
C ILE A 4 -10.89 0.08 6.85
N GLU A 5 -10.57 0.41 8.11
CA GLU A 5 -9.59 -0.37 8.91
C GLU A 5 -10.13 -1.78 9.17
N GLU A 6 -11.40 -1.92 9.55
CA GLU A 6 -12.00 -3.25 9.78
C GLU A 6 -12.04 -4.11 8.52
N VAL A 7 -12.42 -3.54 7.38
CA VAL A 7 -12.44 -4.25 6.09
C VAL A 7 -11.04 -4.68 5.67
N TYR A 8 -10.04 -3.81 5.84
CA TYR A 8 -8.67 -4.13 5.50
C TYR A 8 -8.13 -5.25 6.41
N TYR A 9 -8.01 -4.98 7.71
CA TYR A 9 -7.32 -5.86 8.66
C TYR A 9 -8.04 -7.18 8.92
N ASN A 10 -9.38 -7.20 8.92
CA ASN A 10 -10.11 -8.42 9.29
C ASN A 10 -10.52 -9.27 8.09
N ASN A 11 -10.64 -8.68 6.90
CA ASN A 11 -11.26 -9.37 5.76
C ASN A 11 -10.35 -9.50 4.54
N LEU A 12 -9.33 -8.65 4.39
CA LEU A 12 -8.59 -8.53 3.12
C LEU A 12 -7.09 -8.71 3.25
N VAL A 13 -6.46 -8.34 4.37
CA VAL A 13 -4.99 -8.45 4.57
C VAL A 13 -4.49 -9.83 4.15
N TYR A 14 -5.09 -10.89 4.70
CA TYR A 14 -4.69 -12.27 4.35
C TYR A 14 -4.87 -12.60 2.86
N ALA A 15 -5.93 -12.10 2.22
CA ALA A 15 -6.19 -12.37 0.81
C ALA A 15 -5.25 -11.59 -0.13
N ILE A 16 -4.81 -10.41 0.30
CA ILE A 16 -3.85 -9.57 -0.43
C ILE A 16 -2.45 -10.16 -0.32
N GLU A 17 -2.03 -10.55 0.88
CA GLU A 17 -0.70 -11.11 1.16
C GLU A 17 -0.50 -12.52 0.55
N ASN A 18 -1.54 -13.35 0.52
CA ASN A 18 -1.44 -14.72 -0.01
C ASN A 18 -1.89 -14.86 -1.48
N GLY A 19 -1.99 -13.74 -2.21
CA GLY A 19 -2.22 -13.81 -3.66
C GLY A 19 -1.08 -14.57 -4.33
N GLU A 20 -1.37 -15.66 -5.05
CA GLU A 20 -0.38 -16.51 -5.74
C GLU A 20 0.33 -15.75 -6.89
N ASP A 21 1.15 -14.74 -6.59
CA ASP A 21 2.07 -14.15 -7.55
C ASP A 21 3.44 -14.79 -7.39
N SER A 22 3.88 -15.46 -8.46
CA SER A 22 5.23 -16.03 -8.59
C SER A 22 6.36 -15.05 -8.31
N GLN A 23 6.12 -13.74 -8.48
CA GLN A 23 7.09 -12.68 -8.18
C GLN A 23 7.25 -12.44 -6.68
N SER A 24 6.14 -12.41 -5.92
CA SER A 24 6.18 -12.23 -4.46
C SER A 24 6.90 -13.41 -3.79
N ALA A 25 6.55 -14.64 -4.16
CA ALA A 25 7.22 -15.83 -3.65
C ALA A 25 8.72 -15.90 -3.97
N HIS A 26 9.16 -15.29 -5.08
CA HIS A 26 10.58 -15.20 -5.41
C HIS A 26 11.31 -14.14 -4.57
N ALA A 27 10.70 -12.96 -4.39
CA ALA A 27 11.23 -11.88 -3.56
C ALA A 27 11.38 -12.34 -2.10
N GLU A 28 10.36 -12.98 -1.55
CA GLU A 28 10.39 -13.58 -0.20
C GLU A 28 11.58 -14.55 -0.05
N GLN A 29 11.78 -15.48 -1.00
CA GLN A 29 12.89 -16.43 -0.94
C GLN A 29 14.27 -15.74 -0.95
N LEU A 30 14.42 -14.67 -1.72
CA LEU A 30 15.66 -13.88 -1.77
C LEU A 30 15.89 -13.13 -0.47
N GLN A 31 14.86 -12.53 0.10
CA GLN A 31 14.89 -11.84 1.38
C GLN A 31 15.28 -12.82 2.49
N ASP A 32 14.62 -13.98 2.54
CA ASP A 32 14.86 -15.05 3.52
C ASP A 32 16.32 -15.55 3.48
N LYS A 33 16.86 -15.69 2.27
CA LYS A 33 18.25 -16.07 2.04
C LYS A 33 19.21 -14.99 2.51
N CYS A 34 18.97 -13.72 2.17
CA CYS A 34 19.81 -12.61 2.61
C CYS A 34 19.80 -12.47 4.14
N LEU A 35 18.63 -12.62 4.75
CA LEU A 35 18.43 -12.53 6.19
C LEU A 35 19.17 -13.65 6.93
N LYS A 36 19.11 -14.90 6.43
CA LYS A 36 19.87 -16.03 6.97
C LYS A 36 21.38 -15.82 6.85
N ASN A 37 21.86 -15.36 5.70
CA ASN A 37 23.28 -15.12 5.46
C ASN A 37 23.82 -14.03 6.39
N LEU A 38 23.09 -12.91 6.53
CA LEU A 38 23.50 -11.82 7.40
C LEU A 38 23.49 -12.26 8.87
N LYS A 39 22.41 -12.90 9.35
CA LYS A 39 22.33 -13.38 10.75
C LYS A 39 23.43 -14.39 11.12
N ALA A 40 23.97 -15.14 10.16
CA ALA A 40 25.03 -16.11 10.42
C ALA A 40 26.37 -15.47 10.77
N VAL A 41 26.61 -14.22 10.36
CA VAL A 41 27.90 -13.53 10.54
C VAL A 41 27.89 -12.48 11.65
N LEU A 42 26.71 -12.10 12.14
CA LEU A 42 26.55 -11.11 13.22
C LEU A 42 26.89 -11.70 14.60
N ASN A 43 27.50 -10.88 15.46
CA ASN A 43 27.59 -11.19 16.90
C ASN A 43 26.26 -10.91 17.62
N ASP A 44 26.15 -11.26 18.91
CA ASP A 44 24.88 -11.17 19.66
C ASP A 44 24.33 -9.73 19.75
N SER A 45 25.20 -8.73 19.93
CA SER A 45 24.78 -7.33 19.97
C SER A 45 24.34 -6.80 18.60
N GLU A 46 24.99 -7.26 17.54
CA GLU A 46 24.62 -6.93 16.15
C GLU A 46 23.32 -7.61 15.74
N LYS A 47 23.07 -8.85 16.19
CA LYS A 47 21.80 -9.55 15.96
C LYS A 47 20.63 -8.81 16.58
N GLU A 48 20.76 -8.38 17.84
CA GLU A 48 19.69 -7.60 18.49
C GLU A 48 19.42 -6.29 17.74
N LEU A 49 20.48 -5.60 17.28
CA LEU A 49 20.35 -4.39 16.49
C LEU A 49 19.65 -4.67 15.15
N PHE A 50 20.02 -5.76 14.50
CA PHE A 50 19.48 -6.19 13.21
C PHE A 50 18.02 -6.65 13.31
N GLU A 51 17.65 -7.35 14.38
CA GLU A 51 16.25 -7.72 14.63
C GLU A 51 15.37 -6.48 14.76
N ARG A 52 15.82 -5.47 15.52
CA ARG A 52 15.10 -4.20 15.63
C ARG A 52 15.02 -3.44 14.31
N TYR A 53 16.00 -3.60 13.43
CA TYR A 53 15.95 -3.06 12.06
C TYR A 53 14.88 -3.78 11.24
N CYS A 54 14.84 -5.11 11.26
CA CYS A 54 13.81 -5.90 10.60
C CYS A 54 12.40 -5.57 11.09
N ASP A 55 12.19 -5.49 12.41
CA ASP A 55 10.90 -5.14 13.01
C ASP A 55 10.41 -3.75 12.54
N ALA A 56 11.34 -2.81 12.39
CA ALA A 56 11.04 -1.47 11.91
C ALA A 56 10.67 -1.46 10.41
N GLN A 57 11.34 -2.28 9.59
CA GLN A 57 11.01 -2.48 8.17
C GLN A 57 9.59 -3.05 8.01
N GLU A 58 9.26 -4.12 8.74
CA GLU A 58 7.93 -4.75 8.73
C GLU A 58 6.84 -3.76 9.18
N SER A 59 7.14 -2.94 10.20
CA SER A 59 6.22 -1.89 10.64
C SER A 59 5.94 -0.86 9.54
N VAL A 60 6.98 -0.42 8.79
CA VAL A 60 6.81 0.53 7.67
C VAL A 60 5.98 -0.08 6.56
N GLU A 61 6.21 -1.34 6.24
CA GLU A 61 5.48 -2.11 5.25
C GLU A 61 3.98 -2.14 5.59
N GLU A 62 3.62 -2.55 6.81
CA GLU A 62 2.23 -2.58 7.28
C GLU A 62 1.56 -1.21 7.17
N PHE A 63 2.23 -0.14 7.66
CA PHE A 63 1.71 1.22 7.55
C PHE A 63 1.48 1.61 6.09
N THR A 64 2.41 1.28 5.21
CA THR A 64 2.36 1.66 3.80
C THR A 64 1.21 0.95 3.09
N HIS A 65 1.06 -0.36 3.31
CA HIS A 65 0.03 -1.19 2.67
C HIS A 65 -1.40 -0.73 3.01
N TYR A 66 -1.68 -0.49 4.31
CA TYR A 66 -2.99 0.03 4.72
C TYR A 66 -3.31 1.38 4.05
N HIS A 67 -2.35 2.31 4.02
CA HIS A 67 -2.57 3.64 3.44
C HIS A 67 -2.77 3.58 1.93
N ILE A 68 -2.03 2.72 1.23
CA ILE A 68 -2.24 2.47 -0.20
C ILE A 68 -3.63 1.92 -0.45
N PHE A 69 -4.03 0.88 0.28
CA PHE A 69 -5.36 0.29 0.15
C PHE A 69 -6.46 1.33 0.40
N ALA A 70 -6.38 2.07 1.51
CA ALA A 70 -7.40 3.03 1.91
C ALA A 70 -7.51 4.20 0.93
N TYR A 71 -6.38 4.66 0.39
CA TYR A 71 -6.38 5.68 -0.66
C TYR A 71 -7.03 5.15 -1.94
N ALA A 72 -6.60 3.97 -2.40
CA ALA A 72 -7.10 3.36 -3.62
C ALA A 72 -8.61 3.08 -3.56
N LEU A 73 -9.10 2.60 -2.42
CA LEU A 73 -10.52 2.40 -2.14
C LEU A 73 -11.32 3.68 -2.33
N LYS A 74 -10.89 4.77 -1.70
CA LYS A 74 -11.54 6.08 -1.84
C LYS A 74 -11.49 6.59 -3.27
N LEU A 75 -10.35 6.42 -3.94
CA LEU A 75 -10.17 6.83 -5.33
C LEU A 75 -11.13 6.07 -6.26
N GLY A 76 -11.25 4.75 -6.10
CA GLY A 76 -12.18 3.91 -6.87
C GLY A 76 -13.64 4.34 -6.67
N ILE A 77 -14.04 4.62 -5.43
CA ILE A 77 -15.38 5.13 -5.12
C ILE A 77 -15.63 6.48 -5.82
N LEU A 78 -14.71 7.44 -5.65
CA LEU A 78 -14.88 8.79 -6.17
C LEU A 78 -14.92 8.82 -7.71
N LEU A 79 -14.01 8.10 -8.36
CA LEU A 79 -13.99 8.01 -9.82
C LEU A 79 -15.26 7.35 -10.37
N MET A 80 -15.71 6.25 -9.74
CA MET A 80 -16.90 5.55 -10.21
C MET A 80 -18.17 6.38 -9.96
N ALA A 81 -18.27 7.04 -8.79
CA ALA A 81 -19.37 7.93 -8.48
C ALA A 81 -19.44 9.10 -9.47
N GLU A 82 -18.32 9.74 -9.80
CA GLU A 82 -18.28 10.81 -10.81
C GLU A 82 -18.66 10.30 -12.20
N ALA A 83 -18.21 9.10 -12.58
CA ALA A 83 -18.55 8.48 -13.87
C ALA A 83 -20.05 8.17 -14.01
N PHE A 84 -20.71 7.74 -12.93
CA PHE A 84 -22.17 7.53 -12.91
C PHE A 84 -22.94 8.85 -12.81
N ALA A 85 -22.52 9.79 -11.95
CA ALA A 85 -23.20 11.07 -11.75
C ALA A 85 -23.08 12.00 -12.98
N GLY A 86 -22.00 11.89 -13.74
CA GLY A 86 -21.80 12.60 -15.02
C GLY A 86 -22.75 12.17 -16.14
N ARG A 87 -23.47 11.05 -15.96
CA ARG A 87 -24.66 10.73 -16.76
C ARG A 87 -25.81 11.59 -16.22
N LYS A 88 -26.22 12.58 -17.01
CA LYS A 88 -27.24 13.61 -16.66
C LYS A 88 -28.54 13.06 -16.07
N ASP A 89 -28.80 11.78 -16.30
CA ASP A 89 -29.92 10.95 -15.88
C ASP A 89 -29.97 10.67 -14.37
N ILE A 90 -28.86 10.75 -13.62
CA ILE A 90 -28.84 10.34 -12.20
C ILE A 90 -28.79 11.51 -11.20
N THR A 91 -28.12 12.63 -11.52
CA THR A 91 -27.92 13.72 -10.51
C THR A 91 -28.23 15.15 -10.98
N GLY A 92 -28.42 15.39 -12.28
CA GLY A 92 -28.82 16.71 -12.80
C GLY A 92 -27.82 17.87 -12.65
N GLU A 93 -26.67 17.71 -11.97
CA GLU A 93 -25.66 18.77 -11.79
C GLU A 93 -24.54 18.74 -12.85
N ARG A 94 -24.07 19.92 -13.26
CA ARG A 94 -22.93 20.06 -14.19
C ARG A 94 -21.62 20.03 -13.40
N ASN A 95 -20.81 19.00 -13.62
CA ASN A 95 -19.45 18.94 -13.08
C ASN A 95 -18.63 20.17 -13.51
N HIS A 96 -18.06 20.90 -12.55
CA HIS A 96 -17.09 21.95 -12.82
C HIS A 96 -15.74 21.31 -13.22
N PRO A 97 -15.10 21.73 -14.34
CA PRO A 97 -13.87 21.11 -14.82
C PRO A 97 -12.74 21.09 -13.78
N GLU A 98 -12.65 22.12 -12.94
CA GLU A 98 -11.59 22.27 -11.93
C GLU A 98 -11.75 21.35 -10.71
N THR A 99 -12.95 20.79 -10.49
CA THR A 99 -13.22 19.84 -9.40
C THR A 99 -13.40 18.41 -9.89
N SER A 100 -13.39 18.18 -11.20
CA SER A 100 -13.54 16.84 -11.79
C SER A 100 -12.31 15.98 -11.54
N ILE A 101 -12.50 14.85 -10.88
CA ILE A 101 -11.43 13.88 -10.65
C ILE A 101 -10.97 13.22 -11.95
N LEU A 102 -11.87 13.06 -12.93
CA LEU A 102 -11.54 12.57 -14.27
C LEU A 102 -10.67 13.57 -15.04
N HIS A 103 -10.96 14.87 -14.92
CA HIS A 103 -10.14 15.92 -15.53
C HIS A 103 -8.75 15.96 -14.91
N LYS A 104 -8.65 15.91 -13.58
CA LYS A 104 -7.37 15.85 -12.85
C LYS A 104 -6.56 14.61 -13.20
N LEU A 105 -7.22 13.47 -13.35
CA LEU A 105 -6.58 12.23 -13.80
C LEU A 105 -6.03 12.37 -15.22
N PHE A 106 -6.83 12.86 -16.17
CA PHE A 106 -6.39 13.08 -17.56
C PHE A 106 -5.26 14.11 -17.67
N GLY A 107 -5.30 15.16 -16.86
CA GLY A 107 -4.28 16.21 -16.80
C GLY A 107 -3.00 15.80 -16.07
N GLY A 108 -2.97 14.64 -15.42
CA GLY A 108 -1.83 14.17 -14.62
C GLY A 108 -1.69 14.85 -13.25
N GLU A 109 -2.66 15.67 -12.84
CA GLU A 109 -2.70 16.32 -11.51
C GLU A 109 -2.96 15.31 -10.38
N LEU A 110 -3.55 14.16 -10.71
CA LEU A 110 -3.78 13.06 -9.77
C LEU A 110 -2.69 11.99 -9.95
N ASN A 111 -1.64 12.07 -9.13
CA ASN A 111 -0.61 11.04 -9.02
C ASN A 111 -0.74 10.29 -7.68
N PRO A 112 -1.31 9.07 -7.66
CA PRO A 112 -1.43 8.28 -6.43
C PRO A 112 -0.10 8.07 -5.71
N ALA A 113 0.99 7.82 -6.45
CA ALA A 113 2.29 7.53 -5.86
C ALA A 113 2.83 8.69 -4.99
N GLU A 114 2.46 9.94 -5.29
CA GLU A 114 2.87 11.12 -4.51
C GLU A 114 1.93 11.44 -3.34
N ASN A 115 0.68 10.96 -3.39
CA ASN A 115 -0.37 11.32 -2.45
C ASN A 115 -0.57 10.29 -1.32
N ILE A 116 0.01 9.10 -1.46
CA ILE A 116 -0.05 8.02 -0.47
C ILE A 116 1.16 8.08 0.47
N ILE A 117 1.41 9.24 1.04
CA ILE A 117 2.38 9.36 2.14
C ILE A 117 1.59 9.31 3.45
N PRO A 118 1.81 8.31 4.33
CA PRO A 118 1.18 8.27 5.64
C PRO A 118 1.45 9.58 6.40
N LYS A 119 0.38 10.28 6.77
CA LYS A 119 0.47 11.53 7.54
C LYS A 119 0.69 11.29 9.03
N ASP A 120 0.63 10.03 9.45
CA ASP A 120 0.84 9.64 10.83
C ASP A 120 2.28 9.96 11.27
N PRO A 121 2.48 10.74 12.35
CA PRO A 121 3.82 11.01 12.88
C PRO A 121 4.60 9.74 13.21
N ARG A 122 3.93 8.64 13.56
CA ARG A 122 4.57 7.34 13.82
C ARG A 122 5.33 6.84 12.60
N TYR A 123 4.78 6.99 11.40
CA TYR A 123 5.44 6.58 10.16
C TYR A 123 6.80 7.26 9.99
N ARG A 124 6.87 8.57 10.21
CA ARG A 124 8.14 9.32 10.15
C ARG A 124 9.13 8.86 11.21
N ASN A 125 8.65 8.57 12.41
CA ASN A 125 9.51 8.07 13.48
C ASN A 125 10.08 6.68 13.15
N VAL A 126 9.28 5.78 12.55
CA VAL A 126 9.78 4.45 12.16
C VAL A 126 10.84 4.58 11.06
N PHE A 127 10.65 5.44 10.06
CA PHE A 127 11.67 5.71 9.04
C PHE A 127 12.98 6.24 9.65
N GLN A 128 12.90 7.16 10.61
CA GLN A 128 14.10 7.62 11.32
C GLN A 128 14.80 6.48 12.05
N VAL A 129 14.04 5.59 12.69
CA VAL A 129 14.62 4.41 13.34
C VAL A 129 15.28 3.49 12.32
N ILE A 130 14.68 3.25 11.15
CA ILE A 130 15.29 2.46 10.07
C ILE A 130 16.63 3.07 9.67
N ASP A 131 16.66 4.36 9.33
CA ASP A 131 17.88 5.07 8.90
C ASP A 131 18.98 5.01 9.98
N GLU A 132 18.61 5.24 11.25
CA GLU A 132 19.55 5.19 12.37
C GLU A 132 20.14 3.79 12.58
N LYS A 133 19.32 2.75 12.42
CA LYS A 133 19.72 1.34 12.62
C LYS A 133 20.56 0.84 11.46
N GLU A 134 20.15 1.13 10.22
CA GLU A 134 20.89 0.81 9.00
C GLU A 134 22.28 1.47 9.02
N SER A 135 22.36 2.75 9.41
CA SER A 135 23.63 3.45 9.56
C SER A 135 24.55 2.79 10.59
N HIS A 136 24.02 2.46 11.78
CA HIS A 136 24.79 1.77 12.82
C HIS A 136 25.26 0.38 12.42
N LEU A 137 24.44 -0.36 11.66
CA LEU A 137 24.83 -1.68 11.15
C LEU A 137 25.93 -1.53 10.11
N THR A 138 25.76 -0.60 9.16
CA THR A 138 26.74 -0.32 8.11
C THR A 138 28.11 0.03 8.67
N GLU A 139 28.19 0.85 9.72
CA GLU A 139 29.45 1.22 10.36
C GLU A 139 30.20 0.04 11.01
N LYS A 140 29.47 -0.97 11.46
CA LYS A 140 30.04 -2.13 12.18
C LYS A 140 30.38 -3.29 11.26
N LEU A 141 29.70 -3.39 10.12
CA LEU A 141 29.82 -4.52 9.21
C LEU A 141 31.08 -4.40 8.34
N PRO A 142 31.75 -5.51 8.01
CA PRO A 142 32.76 -5.52 6.96
C PRO A 142 32.15 -5.24 5.57
N PRO A 143 32.95 -4.84 4.57
CA PRO A 143 32.43 -4.38 3.28
C PRO A 143 31.55 -5.39 2.53
N GLU A 144 31.82 -6.69 2.67
CA GLU A 144 31.00 -7.73 2.00
C GLU A 144 29.61 -7.82 2.62
N GLU A 145 29.52 -7.70 3.95
CA GLU A 145 28.30 -7.74 4.72
C GLU A 145 27.51 -6.43 4.62
N GLN A 146 28.18 -5.28 4.47
CA GLN A 146 27.54 -4.01 4.11
C GLN A 146 26.77 -4.14 2.79
N LYS A 147 27.39 -4.78 1.78
CA LYS A 147 26.72 -5.05 0.50
C LYS A 147 25.53 -6.01 0.65
N GLN A 148 25.61 -6.98 1.56
CA GLN A 148 24.48 -7.86 1.85
C GLN A 148 23.34 -7.10 2.53
N LEU A 149 23.64 -6.17 3.44
CA LEU A 149 22.65 -5.30 4.06
C LEU A 149 21.99 -4.39 3.02
N GLU A 150 22.76 -3.76 2.14
CA GLU A 150 22.22 -2.93 1.04
C GLU A 150 21.29 -3.74 0.11
N ASN A 151 21.70 -4.94 -0.29
CA ASN A 151 20.85 -5.84 -1.08
C ASN A 151 19.55 -6.18 -0.34
N LEU A 152 19.61 -6.40 0.97
CA LEU A 152 18.42 -6.67 1.78
C LEU A 152 17.50 -5.44 1.84
N THR A 153 18.04 -4.23 2.00
CA THR A 153 17.26 -2.97 1.95
C THR A 153 16.55 -2.82 0.60
N ILE A 154 17.23 -3.12 -0.50
CA ILE A 154 16.62 -3.10 -1.85
C ILE A 154 15.46 -4.10 -1.94
N LEU A 155 15.65 -5.31 -1.42
CA LEU A 155 14.59 -6.34 -1.41
C LEU A 155 13.37 -5.92 -0.57
N TYR A 156 13.57 -5.25 0.57
CA TYR A 156 12.46 -4.67 1.34
C TYR A 156 11.68 -3.63 0.53
N LEU A 157 12.38 -2.74 -0.18
CA LEU A 157 11.72 -1.73 -1.03
C LEU A 157 10.95 -2.37 -2.19
N GLU A 158 11.49 -3.44 -2.78
CA GLU A 158 10.83 -4.19 -3.84
C GLU A 158 9.56 -4.90 -3.32
N ALA A 159 9.62 -5.53 -2.15
CA ALA A 159 8.46 -6.15 -1.49
C ALA A 159 7.34 -5.12 -1.23
N ILE A 160 7.68 -3.99 -0.58
CA ILE A 160 6.73 -2.89 -0.33
C ILE A 160 6.08 -2.39 -1.62
N TYR A 161 6.82 -2.35 -2.73
CA TYR A 161 6.28 -1.93 -4.02
C TYR A 161 5.30 -2.96 -4.60
N LEU A 162 5.66 -4.24 -4.60
CA LEU A 162 4.83 -5.33 -5.14
C LEU A 162 3.52 -5.44 -4.36
N ASP A 163 3.61 -5.51 -3.03
CA ASP A 163 2.45 -5.62 -2.15
C ASP A 163 1.64 -4.32 -2.12
N GLY A 164 2.32 -3.17 -2.20
CA GLY A 164 1.68 -1.88 -2.42
C GLY A 164 0.84 -1.86 -3.70
N SER A 165 1.35 -2.40 -4.82
CA SER A 165 0.60 -2.52 -6.07
C SER A 165 -0.64 -3.42 -5.93
N ALA A 166 -0.51 -4.54 -5.21
CA ALA A 166 -1.63 -5.42 -4.91
C ALA A 166 -2.70 -4.72 -4.04
N CYS A 167 -2.27 -4.06 -2.96
CA CYS A 167 -3.11 -3.24 -2.09
C CYS A 167 -3.85 -2.17 -2.87
N PHE A 168 -3.17 -1.48 -3.79
CA PHE A 168 -3.78 -0.45 -4.63
C PHE A 168 -4.85 -1.05 -5.53
N SER A 169 -4.50 -2.11 -6.26
CA SER A 169 -5.40 -2.77 -7.20
C SER A 169 -6.66 -3.31 -6.52
N HIS A 170 -6.50 -3.93 -5.35
CA HIS A 170 -7.60 -4.45 -4.54
C HIS A 170 -8.47 -3.34 -3.98
N GLY A 171 -7.86 -2.33 -3.34
CA GLY A 171 -8.59 -1.18 -2.79
C GLY A 171 -9.41 -0.49 -3.87
N PHE A 172 -8.77 -0.14 -4.99
CA PHE A 172 -9.43 0.50 -6.12
C PHE A 172 -10.62 -0.32 -6.66
N SER A 173 -10.38 -1.60 -6.96
CA SER A 173 -11.38 -2.48 -7.54
C SER A 173 -12.57 -2.67 -6.61
N LEU A 174 -12.32 -2.83 -5.31
CA LEU A 174 -13.37 -2.93 -4.30
C LEU A 174 -14.21 -1.65 -4.24
N GLY A 175 -13.56 -0.48 -4.24
CA GLY A 175 -14.25 0.81 -4.18
C GLY A 175 -15.15 1.06 -5.40
N ALA A 176 -14.63 0.74 -6.59
CA ALA A 176 -15.40 0.80 -7.82
C ALA A 176 -16.58 -0.18 -7.81
N SER A 177 -16.37 -1.41 -7.32
CA SER A 177 -17.41 -2.45 -7.26
C SER A 177 -18.54 -2.11 -6.30
N ILE A 178 -18.22 -1.64 -5.08
CA ILE A 178 -19.21 -1.17 -4.09
C ILE A 178 -20.07 -0.06 -4.68
N THR A 179 -19.43 0.89 -5.38
CA THR A 179 -20.16 2.00 -6.00
C THR A 179 -21.07 1.49 -7.13
N SER A 180 -20.54 0.63 -8.00
CA SER A 180 -21.32 0.02 -9.09
C SER A 180 -22.54 -0.75 -8.59
N GLU A 181 -22.40 -1.53 -7.51
CA GLU A 181 -23.49 -2.27 -6.88
C GLU A 181 -24.56 -1.32 -6.34
N ALA A 182 -24.15 -0.30 -5.58
CA ALA A 182 -25.07 0.67 -5.00
C ALA A 182 -25.91 1.41 -6.06
N PHE A 183 -25.29 1.83 -7.17
CA PHE A 183 -26.00 2.50 -8.27
C PHE A 183 -26.94 1.53 -9.01
N ALA A 184 -26.52 0.27 -9.23
CA ALA A 184 -27.36 -0.73 -9.87
C ALA A 184 -28.61 -1.07 -9.03
N ASP A 185 -28.49 -1.12 -7.71
CA ASP A 185 -29.62 -1.36 -6.82
C ASP A 185 -30.54 -0.14 -6.70
N ALA A 186 -29.98 1.07 -6.69
CA ALA A 186 -30.78 2.30 -6.78
C ALA A 186 -31.63 2.34 -8.05
N ASP A 187 -31.05 2.00 -9.21
CA ASP A 187 -31.74 1.92 -10.50
C ASP A 187 -32.91 0.92 -10.46
N LYS A 188 -32.69 -0.29 -9.91
CA LYS A 188 -33.75 -1.30 -9.71
C LYS A 188 -34.87 -0.82 -8.80
N LEU A 189 -34.56 -0.03 -7.76
CA LEU A 189 -35.57 0.52 -6.85
C LEU A 189 -36.42 1.60 -7.55
N MET A 190 -35.81 2.43 -8.39
CA MET A 190 -36.53 3.46 -9.16
C MET A 190 -37.40 2.88 -10.27
N HIS A 191 -37.01 1.72 -10.83
CA HIS A 191 -37.75 1.05 -11.91
C HIS A 191 -38.71 -0.05 -11.42
N LYS A 192 -38.94 -0.17 -10.11
CA LYS A 192 -39.83 -1.19 -9.52
C LYS A 192 -41.31 -0.81 -9.44
N ASP A 193 -41.71 0.36 -9.93
CA ASP A 193 -43.11 0.72 -10.12
C ASP A 193 -43.41 0.83 -11.62
N TYR A 194 -43.97 -0.24 -12.22
CA TYR A 194 -45.01 -0.28 -13.28
C TYR A 194 -45.25 -1.71 -13.77
#